data_AF-A0A397UN49-F1
#
_entry.id   AF-A0A397UN49-F1
#
_cell.length_a   1.000
_cell.length_b   1.000
_cell.length_c   1.000
_cell.angle_alpha   90.00
_cell.angle_beta   90.00
_cell.angle_gamma   90.00
#
_symmetry.space_group_name_H-M   'P 1'
#
loop_
_entity.id
_entity.type
_entity.pdbx_description
1 polymer ?
#
loop_
_entity_poly.entity_id
_entity_poly.type
_entity_poly.pdbx_seq_one_letter_code
_entity_poly.pdbx_strand_id
1 'polypeptide(L)'
;MFNSGSSREEISKILRQYTDDVKNASMVINKYLRKGEFIVFDLNKPEDDPHAIRLRFDTPLDLRKEIQLRQKKTMKKLSLNDACIIAKERDGICLSTEYKDNKTPLMWRCSKNHVWSAPLSRIKNLGQWCPQCAEKYINNRLPLLWSCIKGHLWYASLSNVKDHGKWCPYCAGNARLTLEDAKQIALSRNGKCLSTAYSNSKTPMTWKCHQGHIWNSSFKHIKNSGTWCPYCAGIAKLTLEDAKQIALSRGGECLSTEYKNIDELLMWRCQFNHQWQNTFYHIKNREQWCPFCIGRYQTIEDMRKLALKKNGDGLSDRYYNSHTKLEWVCENKHRWEAIPNSIQQGTWCPFCPKYKREKLCHEILTKYLGAPSLIRRPEFLKTQEYPNRLELDIFYPQYGFAIEVQGIQHEKYHEFFHGGDPNNFIKQQVRDQLKKELCEENCIALRYNNSLLSPIKMKCKKSRAKICYIGHASVFI
;
A
#
# COMPACT_ATOMS: atom_id res chain seq x y z
N MET A 1 -29.85 25.02 -64.85
CA MET A 1 -28.38 25.13 -64.98
C MET A 1 -27.73 24.35 -63.86
N PHE A 2 -26.84 23.42 -64.18
CA PHE A 2 -26.07 22.70 -63.16
C PHE A 2 -24.92 23.58 -62.69
N ASN A 3 -25.07 24.19 -61.52
CA ASN A 3 -23.94 24.72 -60.75
C ASN A 3 -23.50 23.63 -59.76
N SER A 4 -22.24 23.64 -59.34
CA SER A 4 -21.49 22.58 -58.64
C SER A 4 -22.01 22.13 -57.24
N GLY A 5 -23.30 22.29 -56.95
CA GLY A 5 -23.96 21.94 -55.68
C GLY A 5 -24.95 20.77 -55.72
N SER A 6 -25.24 20.16 -56.87
CA SER A 6 -26.14 18.99 -56.96
C SER A 6 -25.45 17.68 -56.60
N SER A 7 -26.16 16.80 -55.89
CA SER A 7 -25.60 15.55 -55.39
C SER A 7 -25.29 14.57 -56.53
N ARG A 8 -24.25 13.74 -56.36
CA ARG A 8 -23.84 12.74 -57.35
C ARG A 8 -24.96 11.73 -57.69
N GLU A 9 -25.93 11.59 -56.80
CA GLU A 9 -27.12 10.76 -56.95
C GLU A 9 -28.17 11.38 -57.88
N GLU A 10 -28.37 12.70 -57.82
CA GLU A 10 -29.29 13.44 -58.72
C GLU A 10 -28.81 13.38 -60.18
N ILE A 11 -27.50 13.55 -60.38
CA ILE A 11 -26.88 13.42 -61.71
C ILE A 11 -27.05 12.00 -62.25
N SER A 12 -26.87 10.98 -61.40
CA SER A 12 -27.07 9.58 -61.78
C SER A 12 -28.51 9.30 -62.20
N LYS A 13 -29.51 9.87 -61.51
CA LYS A 13 -30.92 9.73 -61.88
C LYS A 13 -31.24 10.31 -63.25
N ILE A 14 -30.72 11.50 -63.55
CA ILE A 14 -30.94 12.15 -64.86
C ILE A 14 -30.22 11.37 -65.97
N LEU A 15 -28.99 10.92 -65.74
CA LEU A 15 -28.24 10.21 -66.76
C LEU A 15 -28.83 8.85 -67.14
N ARG A 16 -29.52 8.18 -66.21
CA ARG A 16 -30.20 6.91 -66.46
C ARG A 16 -31.33 6.99 -67.49
N GLN A 17 -31.90 8.19 -67.72
CA GLN A 17 -32.88 8.39 -68.78
C GLN A 17 -32.23 8.29 -70.17
N TYR A 18 -30.97 8.70 -70.30
CA TYR A 18 -30.32 8.80 -71.62
C TYR A 18 -29.37 7.63 -71.92
N THR A 19 -28.83 6.97 -70.89
CA THR A 19 -27.92 5.82 -71.06
C THR A 19 -27.81 4.93 -69.82
N ASP A 20 -27.68 3.63 -70.05
CA ASP A 20 -27.35 2.64 -69.01
C ASP A 20 -25.88 2.75 -68.54
N ASP A 21 -24.98 3.31 -69.36
CA ASP A 21 -23.57 3.49 -69.03
C ASP A 21 -23.34 4.84 -68.31
N VAL A 22 -24.01 4.99 -67.17
CA VAL A 22 -23.96 6.18 -66.31
C VAL A 22 -22.53 6.52 -65.91
N LYS A 23 -21.66 5.51 -65.77
CA LYS A 23 -20.25 5.69 -65.39
C LYS A 23 -19.47 6.40 -66.50
N ASN A 24 -19.53 5.94 -67.74
CA ASN A 24 -18.83 6.60 -68.83
C ASN A 24 -19.48 7.94 -69.20
N ALA A 25 -20.81 8.05 -69.14
CA ALA A 25 -21.51 9.32 -69.32
C ALA A 25 -21.03 10.38 -68.30
N SER A 26 -20.94 10.01 -67.02
CA SER A 26 -20.42 10.90 -65.98
C SER A 26 -18.99 11.35 -66.28
N MET A 27 -18.15 10.48 -66.84
CA MET A 27 -16.78 10.85 -67.21
C MET A 27 -16.69 11.73 -68.47
N VAL A 28 -17.63 11.58 -69.41
CA VAL A 28 -17.76 12.48 -70.57
C VAL A 28 -18.20 13.87 -70.10
N ILE A 29 -19.22 13.95 -69.25
CA ILE A 29 -19.72 15.21 -68.68
C ILE A 29 -18.62 15.93 -67.90
N ASN A 30 -17.94 15.22 -66.99
CA ASN A 30 -16.83 15.79 -66.21
C ASN A 30 -15.69 16.31 -67.10
N LYS A 31 -15.44 15.72 -68.28
CA LYS A 31 -14.42 16.19 -69.22
C LYS A 31 -14.77 17.58 -69.77
N TYR A 32 -16.04 17.85 -70.05
CA TYR A 32 -16.51 19.16 -70.51
C TYR A 32 -16.56 20.17 -69.36
N LEU A 33 -17.08 19.77 -68.19
CA LEU A 33 -17.10 20.63 -67.00
C LEU A 33 -15.70 21.11 -66.59
N ARG A 34 -14.68 20.23 -66.65
CA ARG A 34 -13.28 20.60 -66.36
C ARG A 34 -12.68 21.62 -67.33
N LYS A 35 -13.26 21.76 -68.53
CA LYS A 35 -12.87 22.78 -69.51
C LYS A 35 -13.60 24.11 -69.30
N GLY A 36 -14.40 24.24 -68.24
CA GLY A 36 -15.22 25.42 -67.99
C GLY A 36 -16.52 25.46 -68.79
N GLU A 37 -16.89 24.36 -69.46
CA GLU A 37 -18.16 24.25 -70.19
C GLU A 37 -19.30 23.82 -69.26
N PHE A 38 -20.55 24.07 -69.65
CA PHE A 38 -21.74 23.53 -68.97
C PHE A 38 -22.61 22.72 -69.93
N ILE A 39 -23.37 21.77 -69.38
CA ILE A 39 -24.28 20.91 -70.14
C ILE A 39 -25.70 21.16 -69.64
N VAL A 40 -26.62 21.33 -70.58
CA VAL A 40 -28.05 21.54 -70.33
C VAL A 40 -28.80 20.27 -70.71
N PHE A 41 -29.58 19.76 -69.76
CA PHE A 41 -30.56 18.69 -69.98
C PHE A 41 -31.94 19.33 -70.03
N ASP A 42 -32.62 19.18 -71.16
CA ASP A 42 -33.98 19.66 -71.37
C ASP A 42 -34.96 18.52 -71.15
N LEU A 43 -35.47 18.40 -69.91
CA LEU A 43 -36.32 17.29 -69.48
C LEU A 43 -37.75 17.34 -70.06
N ASN A 44 -38.10 18.43 -70.74
CA ASN A 44 -39.40 18.58 -71.40
C ASN A 44 -39.39 18.05 -72.84
N LYS A 45 -38.21 17.69 -73.37
CA LYS A 45 -38.06 17.15 -74.72
C LYS A 45 -37.94 15.62 -74.67
N PRO A 46 -38.42 14.91 -75.72
CA PRO A 46 -38.20 13.47 -75.84
C PRO A 46 -36.71 13.12 -75.78
N GLU A 47 -36.37 11.96 -75.22
CA GLU A 47 -34.98 11.51 -75.03
C GLU A 47 -34.18 11.39 -76.34
N ASP A 48 -34.87 11.12 -77.44
CA ASP A 48 -34.30 11.01 -78.79
C ASP A 48 -34.18 12.37 -79.52
N ASP A 49 -34.63 13.48 -78.92
CA ASP A 49 -34.46 14.83 -79.49
C ASP A 49 -32.98 15.23 -79.43
N PRO A 50 -32.34 15.62 -80.56
CA PRO A 50 -30.95 16.08 -80.59
C PRO A 50 -30.63 17.23 -79.63
N HIS A 51 -31.63 18.02 -79.24
CA HIS A 51 -31.52 19.15 -78.31
C HIS A 51 -31.94 18.82 -76.87
N ALA A 52 -32.27 17.56 -76.57
CA ALA A 52 -32.53 17.12 -75.20
C ALA A 52 -31.26 17.22 -74.33
N ILE A 53 -30.08 16.99 -74.92
CA ILE A 53 -28.78 17.21 -74.28
C ILE A 53 -27.99 18.23 -75.10
N ARG A 54 -27.64 19.36 -74.49
CA ARG A 54 -26.90 20.44 -75.14
C ARG A 54 -25.61 20.76 -74.38
N LEU A 55 -24.53 20.97 -75.12
CA LEU A 55 -23.34 21.66 -74.62
C LEU A 55 -23.61 23.17 -74.74
N ARG A 56 -23.40 23.92 -73.67
CA ARG A 56 -23.83 25.33 -73.56
C ARG A 56 -25.35 25.45 -73.81
N PHE A 57 -25.80 26.46 -74.53
CA PHE A 57 -27.23 26.73 -74.75
C PHE A 57 -27.79 26.14 -76.05
N ASP A 58 -26.97 25.93 -77.07
CA ASP A 58 -27.42 25.77 -78.45
C ASP A 58 -26.83 24.53 -79.14
N THR A 59 -25.70 24.02 -78.68
CA THR A 59 -24.96 22.97 -79.37
C THR A 59 -25.45 21.57 -78.96
N PRO A 60 -26.05 20.76 -79.86
CA PRO A 60 -26.43 19.38 -79.57
C PRO A 60 -25.25 18.53 -79.09
N LEU A 61 -25.43 17.77 -78.01
CA LEU A 61 -24.42 16.85 -77.48
C LEU A 61 -24.93 15.41 -77.51
N ASP A 62 -24.48 14.64 -78.49
CA ASP A 62 -24.74 13.20 -78.56
C ASP A 62 -23.88 12.44 -77.54
N LEU A 63 -24.47 12.22 -76.37
CA LEU A 63 -23.83 11.55 -75.25
C LEU A 63 -23.47 10.09 -75.57
N ARG A 64 -24.29 9.38 -76.37
CA ARG A 64 -24.06 7.98 -76.75
C ARG A 64 -22.84 7.86 -77.66
N LYS A 65 -22.71 8.75 -78.65
CA LYS A 65 -21.55 8.81 -79.55
C LYS A 65 -20.25 9.15 -78.82
N GLU A 66 -20.28 10.08 -77.87
CA GLU A 66 -19.12 10.41 -77.03
C GLU A 66 -18.69 9.25 -76.12
N ILE A 67 -19.65 8.49 -75.58
CA ILE A 67 -19.35 7.26 -74.83
C ILE A 67 -18.67 6.23 -75.73
N GLN A 68 -19.19 5.99 -76.93
CA GLN A 68 -18.58 5.04 -77.88
C GLN A 68 -17.17 5.46 -78.31
N LEU A 69 -16.95 6.75 -78.58
CA LEU A 69 -15.63 7.31 -78.90
C LEU A 69 -14.63 7.12 -77.75
N ARG A 70 -15.08 7.31 -76.51
CA ARG A 70 -14.28 7.08 -75.31
C ARG A 70 -13.92 5.61 -75.14
N GLN A 71 -14.90 4.72 -75.28
CA GLN A 71 -14.69 3.27 -75.19
C GLN A 71 -13.71 2.76 -76.26
N LYS A 72 -13.79 3.26 -77.50
CA LYS A 72 -12.81 2.96 -78.57
C LYS A 72 -11.39 3.43 -78.22
N LYS A 73 -11.21 4.61 -77.63
CA LYS A 73 -9.88 5.10 -77.19
C LYS A 73 -9.27 4.27 -76.06
N THR A 74 -10.08 3.69 -75.17
CA THR A 74 -9.60 2.85 -74.06
C THR A 74 -9.18 1.43 -74.46
N MET A 75 -9.47 0.99 -75.69
CA MET A 75 -9.21 -0.39 -76.17
C MET A 75 -7.95 -0.55 -77.04
N LYS A 76 -6.95 0.36 -76.97
CA LYS A 76 -5.65 0.10 -77.62
C LYS A 76 -4.86 -0.93 -76.79
N LYS A 77 -5.03 -2.23 -77.09
CA LYS A 77 -4.29 -3.33 -76.45
C LYS A 77 -2.79 -3.18 -76.75
N LEU A 78 -2.00 -3.11 -75.69
CA LEU A 78 -0.53 -3.18 -75.75
C LEU A 78 -0.10 -4.59 -76.16
N SER A 79 0.98 -4.70 -76.94
CA SER A 79 1.55 -5.94 -77.46
C SER A 79 2.97 -6.18 -76.96
N LEU A 80 3.51 -7.39 -77.13
CA LEU A 80 4.92 -7.69 -76.82
C LEU A 80 5.87 -6.83 -77.68
N ASN A 81 5.50 -6.53 -78.92
CA ASN A 81 6.30 -5.66 -79.78
C ASN A 81 6.44 -4.24 -79.19
N ASP A 82 5.38 -3.72 -78.56
CA ASP A 82 5.43 -2.43 -77.86
C ASP A 82 6.41 -2.47 -76.67
N ALA A 83 6.49 -3.60 -75.95
CA ALA A 83 7.48 -3.79 -74.88
C ALA A 83 8.92 -3.75 -75.42
N CYS A 84 9.17 -4.43 -76.54
CA CYS A 84 10.48 -4.45 -77.19
C CYS A 84 10.91 -3.07 -77.69
N ILE A 85 9.99 -2.30 -78.27
CA ILE A 85 10.26 -0.93 -78.73
C ILE A 85 10.62 -0.04 -77.54
N ILE A 86 9.80 -0.04 -76.48
CA ILE A 86 10.03 0.77 -75.27
C ILE A 86 11.35 0.40 -74.58
N ALA A 87 11.74 -0.87 -74.62
CA ALA A 87 13.02 -1.29 -74.07
C ALA A 87 14.20 -0.73 -74.88
N LYS A 88 14.13 -0.80 -76.22
CA LYS A 88 15.15 -0.26 -77.11
C LYS A 88 15.29 1.25 -76.99
N GLU A 89 14.18 1.99 -76.88
CA GLU A 89 14.19 3.45 -76.66
C GLU A 89 14.89 3.87 -75.35
N ARG A 90 15.08 2.94 -74.42
CA ARG A 90 15.67 3.20 -73.09
C ARG A 90 16.98 2.44 -72.88
N ASP A 91 17.68 2.14 -73.97
CA ASP A 91 18.96 1.42 -73.97
C ASP A 91 18.91 0.12 -73.16
N GLY A 92 17.89 -0.69 -73.41
CA GLY A 92 17.82 -2.04 -72.88
C GLY A 92 16.96 -2.97 -73.71
N ILE A 93 16.62 -4.12 -73.13
CA ILE A 93 15.90 -5.18 -73.82
C ILE A 93 14.82 -5.80 -72.93
N CYS A 94 13.72 -6.21 -73.57
CA CYS A 94 12.74 -7.10 -72.97
C CYS A 94 13.21 -8.54 -73.17
N LEU A 95 13.35 -9.29 -72.07
CA LEU A 95 13.78 -10.69 -72.06
C LEU A 95 12.60 -11.67 -72.16
N SER A 96 11.38 -11.20 -71.91
CA SER A 96 10.18 -12.04 -72.04
C SER A 96 9.82 -12.29 -73.50
N THR A 97 9.54 -13.54 -73.82
CA THR A 97 9.12 -14.01 -75.16
C THR A 97 7.60 -14.10 -75.31
N GLU A 98 6.84 -13.99 -74.21
CA GLU A 98 5.38 -14.06 -74.19
C GLU A 98 4.78 -12.86 -73.45
N TYR A 99 3.67 -12.33 -73.97
CA TYR A 99 2.89 -11.27 -73.34
C TYR A 99 1.43 -11.73 -73.20
N LYS A 100 0.97 -11.84 -71.95
CA LYS A 100 -0.40 -12.29 -71.63
C LYS A 100 -1.36 -11.11 -71.46
N ASP A 101 -1.01 -10.15 -70.60
CA ASP A 101 -1.79 -8.94 -70.37
C ASP A 101 -0.91 -7.79 -69.84
N ASN A 102 -1.51 -6.61 -69.62
CA ASN A 102 -0.79 -5.41 -69.20
C ASN A 102 -0.41 -5.36 -67.71
N LYS A 103 -0.77 -6.39 -66.93
CA LYS A 103 -0.50 -6.53 -65.50
C LYS A 103 0.52 -7.62 -65.20
N THR A 104 0.66 -8.59 -66.11
CA THR A 104 1.60 -9.68 -66.03
C THR A 104 3.01 -9.11 -66.14
N PRO A 105 3.89 -9.37 -65.16
CA PRO A 105 5.25 -8.87 -65.21
C PRO A 105 6.03 -9.46 -66.39
N LEU A 106 6.70 -8.59 -67.14
CA LEU A 106 7.73 -8.96 -68.11
C LEU A 106 9.10 -8.81 -67.48
N MET A 107 10.08 -9.51 -68.03
CA MET A 107 11.48 -9.44 -67.62
C MET A 107 12.21 -8.43 -68.50
N TRP A 108 12.97 -7.54 -67.87
CA TRP A 108 13.67 -6.42 -68.51
C TRP A 108 15.15 -6.44 -68.14
N ARG A 109 16.00 -5.96 -69.05
CA ARG A 109 17.43 -5.76 -68.81
C ARG A 109 17.87 -4.39 -69.33
N CYS A 110 18.55 -3.59 -68.51
CA CYS A 110 19.11 -2.30 -68.94
C CYS A 110 20.53 -2.45 -69.49
N SER A 111 21.09 -1.38 -70.06
CA SER A 111 22.48 -1.28 -70.54
C SER A 111 23.54 -1.65 -69.49
N LYS A 112 23.30 -1.36 -68.20
CA LYS A 112 24.17 -1.79 -67.08
C LYS A 112 23.97 -3.26 -66.64
N ASN A 113 23.29 -4.08 -67.45
CA ASN A 113 22.99 -5.50 -67.21
C ASN A 113 22.12 -5.84 -65.98
N HIS A 114 21.50 -4.87 -65.31
CA HIS A 114 20.52 -5.17 -64.26
C HIS A 114 19.26 -5.78 -64.86
N VAL A 115 18.81 -6.89 -64.28
CA VAL A 115 17.59 -7.59 -64.68
C VAL A 115 16.51 -7.35 -63.64
N TRP A 116 15.29 -7.00 -64.06
CA TRP A 116 14.15 -6.84 -63.16
C TRP A 116 12.84 -7.27 -63.80
N SER A 117 11.84 -7.53 -62.95
CA SER A 117 10.49 -7.91 -63.35
C SER A 117 9.52 -6.74 -63.14
N ALA A 118 8.79 -6.34 -64.19
CA ALA A 118 7.79 -5.29 -64.11
C ALA A 118 6.73 -5.42 -65.23
N PRO A 119 5.47 -5.03 -65.00
CA PRO A 119 4.46 -5.05 -66.05
C PRO A 119 4.67 -3.90 -67.06
N LEU A 120 4.33 -4.16 -68.33
CA LEU A 120 4.44 -3.20 -69.44
C LEU A 120 3.70 -1.88 -69.17
N SER A 121 2.54 -1.92 -68.53
CA SER A 121 1.79 -0.71 -68.14
C SER A 121 2.56 0.20 -67.19
N ARG A 122 3.36 -0.38 -66.29
CA ARG A 122 4.20 0.36 -65.34
C ARG A 122 5.36 1.01 -66.07
N ILE A 123 6.05 0.25 -66.91
CA ILE A 123 7.19 0.74 -67.69
C ILE A 123 6.78 1.83 -68.70
N LYS A 124 5.60 1.71 -69.33
CA LYS A 124 5.11 2.72 -70.28
C LYS A 124 4.73 4.04 -69.59
N ASN A 125 4.08 3.98 -68.44
CA ASN A 125 3.46 5.15 -67.81
C ASN A 125 4.34 5.82 -66.73
N LEU A 126 5.37 5.14 -66.21
CA LEU A 126 6.31 5.72 -65.25
C LEU A 126 7.63 6.05 -65.93
N GLY A 127 8.17 7.24 -65.64
CA GLY A 127 9.44 7.72 -66.19
C GLY A 127 10.70 7.04 -65.63
N GLN A 128 10.55 5.98 -64.82
CA GLN A 128 11.66 5.24 -64.23
C GLN A 128 11.85 3.90 -64.95
N TRP A 129 12.98 3.78 -65.66
CA TRP A 129 13.35 2.61 -66.45
C TRP A 129 13.89 1.47 -65.60
N CYS A 130 15.08 1.64 -65.00
CA CYS A 130 15.75 0.63 -64.19
C CYS A 130 15.76 1.03 -62.70
N PRO A 131 15.26 0.18 -61.78
CA PRO A 131 15.24 0.48 -60.34
C PRO A 131 16.63 0.62 -59.73
N GLN A 132 17.61 -0.14 -60.23
CA GLN A 132 18.98 -0.19 -59.70
C GLN A 132 19.86 0.92 -60.29
N CYS A 133 19.55 1.44 -61.48
CA CYS A 133 20.27 2.59 -62.05
C CYS A 133 19.71 3.95 -61.62
N ALA A 134 18.60 3.99 -60.90
CA ALA A 134 17.98 5.23 -60.45
C ALA A 134 18.72 5.81 -59.23
N GLU A 135 19.97 6.22 -59.43
CA GLU A 135 20.69 7.09 -58.50
C GLU A 135 20.17 8.53 -58.63
N LYS A 136 19.04 8.82 -57.97
CA LYS A 136 18.71 10.10 -57.31
C LYS A 136 17.22 10.12 -56.92
N TYR A 137 17.00 10.57 -55.67
CA TYR A 137 15.76 11.06 -55.06
C TYR A 137 14.44 10.79 -55.82
N ILE A 138 13.66 9.82 -55.34
CA ILE A 138 12.40 9.39 -55.99
C ILE A 138 11.20 10.25 -55.56
N ASN A 139 11.10 10.65 -54.28
CA ASN A 139 10.12 11.63 -53.76
C ASN A 139 10.37 11.91 -52.26
N ASN A 140 9.68 12.92 -51.70
CA ASN A 140 9.80 13.32 -50.29
C ASN A 140 9.18 12.34 -49.28
N ARG A 141 8.54 11.25 -49.74
CA ARG A 141 7.87 10.25 -48.89
C ARG A 141 8.71 8.99 -48.66
N LEU A 142 9.74 8.75 -49.46
CA LEU A 142 10.61 7.61 -49.23
C LEU A 142 11.50 7.80 -47.99
N PRO A 143 11.67 6.78 -47.15
CA PRO A 143 12.58 6.84 -46.00
C PRO A 143 14.03 6.97 -46.48
N LEU A 144 14.67 8.08 -46.15
CA LEU A 144 16.11 8.30 -46.26
C LEU A 144 16.78 7.96 -44.94
N LEU A 145 18.06 7.58 -44.98
CA LEU A 145 18.86 7.39 -43.77
C LEU A 145 19.43 8.74 -43.31
N TRP A 146 19.20 9.09 -42.05
CA TRP A 146 19.62 10.34 -41.42
C TRP A 146 20.56 10.06 -40.25
N SER A 147 21.49 10.98 -39.99
CA SER A 147 22.36 10.99 -38.81
C SER A 147 22.15 12.27 -38.01
N CYS A 148 22.31 12.21 -36.68
CA CYS A 148 22.28 13.39 -35.82
C CYS A 148 23.66 13.65 -35.22
N ILE A 149 23.83 14.83 -34.61
CA ILE A 149 25.09 15.23 -33.97
C ILE A 149 25.54 14.30 -32.84
N LYS A 150 24.61 13.52 -32.24
CA LYS A 150 24.91 12.50 -31.24
C LYS A 150 25.24 11.12 -31.86
N GLY A 151 25.36 11.03 -33.18
CA GLY A 151 25.72 9.80 -33.90
C GLY A 151 24.58 8.81 -34.15
N HIS A 152 23.34 9.13 -33.79
CA HIS A 152 22.21 8.22 -34.03
C HIS A 152 21.83 8.16 -35.52
N LEU A 153 21.69 6.96 -36.06
CA LEU A 153 21.20 6.69 -37.41
C LEU A 153 19.73 6.30 -37.39
N TRP A 154 18.90 6.89 -38.25
CA TRP A 154 17.49 6.49 -38.39
C TRP A 154 16.95 6.70 -39.80
N TYR A 155 15.90 5.95 -40.15
CA TYR A 155 15.19 6.15 -41.41
C TYR A 155 14.00 7.11 -41.20
N ALA A 156 13.91 8.14 -42.03
CA ALA A 156 12.77 9.05 -42.08
C ALA A 156 12.59 9.63 -43.49
N SER A 157 11.37 9.93 -43.87
CA SER A 157 11.13 10.64 -45.13
C SER A 157 11.57 12.10 -45.05
N LEU A 158 11.94 12.69 -46.18
CA LEU A 158 12.29 14.11 -46.23
C LEU A 158 11.12 14.99 -45.75
N SER A 159 9.87 14.60 -46.01
CA SER A 159 8.68 15.31 -45.53
C SER A 159 8.56 15.31 -44.00
N ASN A 160 8.91 14.20 -43.32
CA ASN A 160 8.87 14.15 -41.86
C ASN A 160 9.91 15.07 -41.22
N VAL A 161 11.08 15.16 -41.84
CA VAL A 161 12.20 15.98 -41.35
C VAL A 161 11.98 17.47 -41.65
N LYS A 162 11.61 17.81 -42.89
CA LYS A 162 11.47 19.20 -43.36
C LYS A 162 10.11 19.80 -43.03
N ASP A 163 9.02 19.12 -43.37
CA ASP A 163 7.67 19.71 -43.34
C ASP A 163 7.00 19.54 -41.96
N HIS A 164 7.29 18.42 -41.26
CA HIS A 164 6.72 18.13 -39.93
C HIS A 164 7.68 18.41 -38.76
N GLY A 165 8.90 18.87 -39.03
CA GLY A 165 9.90 19.21 -38.00
C GLY A 165 10.31 18.03 -37.09
N LYS A 166 10.05 16.77 -37.51
CA LYS A 166 10.40 15.58 -36.72
C LYS A 166 11.83 15.18 -36.99
N TRP A 167 12.72 15.54 -36.08
CA TRP A 167 14.13 15.15 -36.10
C TRP A 167 14.37 13.81 -35.39
N CYS A 168 15.64 13.53 -35.08
CA CYS A 168 16.15 12.30 -34.49
C CYS A 168 15.24 11.69 -33.40
N PRO A 169 14.65 10.49 -33.63
CA PRO A 169 13.72 9.87 -32.69
C PRO A 169 14.40 9.45 -31.38
N TYR A 170 15.71 9.17 -31.41
CA TYR A 170 16.49 8.84 -30.22
C TYR A 170 16.68 10.08 -29.32
N CYS A 171 17.04 11.22 -29.90
CA CYS A 171 17.17 12.48 -29.14
C CYS A 171 15.82 12.99 -28.63
N ALA A 172 14.75 12.79 -29.40
CA ALA A 172 13.40 13.18 -29.03
C ALA A 172 12.71 12.18 -28.07
N GLY A 173 13.35 11.05 -27.73
CA GLY A 173 12.77 10.01 -26.86
C GLY A 173 11.66 9.17 -27.49
N ASN A 174 11.44 9.29 -28.80
CA ASN A 174 10.39 8.63 -29.59
C ASN A 174 10.86 7.35 -30.32
N ALA A 175 12.10 6.91 -30.08
CA ALA A 175 12.61 5.66 -30.65
C ALA A 175 11.74 4.47 -30.22
N ARG A 176 11.56 3.51 -31.15
CA ARG A 176 10.85 2.26 -30.85
C ARG A 176 11.62 1.52 -29.75
N LEU A 177 10.94 1.28 -28.65
CA LEU A 177 11.44 0.49 -27.54
C LEU A 177 11.62 -0.97 -27.98
N THR A 178 12.69 -1.58 -27.51
CA THR A 178 13.07 -2.96 -27.79
C THR A 178 13.08 -3.79 -26.51
N LEU A 179 13.15 -5.11 -26.66
CA LEU A 179 13.37 -6.02 -25.52
C LEU A 179 14.71 -5.72 -24.83
N GLU A 180 15.72 -5.31 -25.59
CA GLU A 180 17.03 -4.98 -25.04
C GLU A 180 16.96 -3.73 -24.16
N ASP A 181 16.21 -2.71 -24.57
CA ASP A 181 15.96 -1.53 -23.73
C ASP A 181 15.31 -1.91 -22.38
N ALA A 182 14.40 -2.90 -22.39
CA ALA A 182 13.76 -3.39 -21.17
C ALA A 182 14.76 -4.12 -20.26
N LYS A 183 15.65 -4.93 -20.82
CA LYS A 183 16.73 -5.60 -20.08
C LYS A 183 17.72 -4.60 -19.49
N GLN A 184 18.15 -3.61 -20.26
CA GLN A 184 19.07 -2.55 -19.80
C GLN A 184 18.45 -1.73 -18.66
N ILE A 185 17.17 -1.37 -18.77
CA ILE A 185 16.46 -0.70 -17.66
C ILE A 185 16.40 -1.59 -16.41
N ALA A 186 16.17 -2.89 -16.57
CA ALA A 186 16.16 -3.79 -15.42
C ALA A 186 17.55 -3.88 -14.76
N LEU A 187 18.61 -4.00 -15.56
CA LEU A 187 19.99 -3.99 -15.09
C LEU A 187 20.35 -2.70 -14.34
N SER A 188 19.97 -1.53 -14.89
CA SER A 188 20.20 -0.23 -14.25
C SER A 188 19.54 -0.08 -12.86
N ARG A 189 18.52 -0.90 -12.59
CA ARG A 189 17.79 -0.95 -11.31
C ARG A 189 18.11 -2.20 -10.48
N ASN A 190 19.28 -2.80 -10.72
CA ASN A 190 19.77 -4.00 -10.06
C ASN A 190 18.77 -5.18 -10.13
N GLY A 191 18.06 -5.32 -11.25
CA GLY A 191 17.11 -6.39 -11.46
C GLY A 191 17.23 -7.03 -12.84
N LYS A 192 16.25 -7.86 -13.18
CA LYS A 192 16.21 -8.64 -14.42
C LYS A 192 14.83 -8.56 -15.04
N CYS A 193 14.79 -8.41 -16.37
CA CYS A 193 13.58 -8.65 -17.15
C CYS A 193 13.52 -10.15 -17.48
N LEU A 194 12.45 -10.83 -17.06
CA LEU A 194 12.26 -12.27 -17.27
C LEU A 194 11.47 -12.58 -18.55
N SER A 195 10.76 -11.59 -19.11
CA SER A 195 10.06 -11.76 -20.39
C SER A 195 11.04 -12.00 -21.54
N THR A 196 10.70 -12.97 -22.39
CA THR A 196 11.48 -13.36 -23.58
C THR A 196 11.08 -12.60 -24.84
N ALA A 197 9.93 -11.94 -24.84
CA ALA A 197 9.42 -11.19 -25.99
C ALA A 197 8.88 -9.82 -25.56
N TYR A 198 9.00 -8.84 -26.48
CA TYR A 198 8.43 -7.50 -26.33
C TYR A 198 7.50 -7.23 -27.52
N SER A 199 6.19 -7.16 -27.27
CA SER A 199 5.20 -6.85 -28.30
C SER A 199 4.97 -5.35 -28.45
N ASN A 200 4.72 -4.66 -27.33
CA ASN A 200 4.49 -3.21 -27.29
C ASN A 200 4.69 -2.67 -25.86
N SER A 201 4.64 -1.34 -25.72
CA SER A 201 4.93 -0.66 -24.44
C SER A 201 3.85 -0.80 -23.36
N LYS A 202 2.65 -1.23 -23.73
CA LYS A 202 1.50 -1.41 -22.83
C LYS A 202 1.35 -2.85 -22.33
N THR A 203 1.79 -3.84 -23.12
CA THR A 203 1.74 -5.25 -22.72
C THR A 203 2.57 -5.46 -21.45
N PRO A 204 2.00 -6.09 -20.41
CA PRO A 204 2.73 -6.42 -19.20
C PRO A 204 3.93 -7.32 -19.49
N MET A 205 5.07 -6.98 -18.89
CA MET A 205 6.28 -7.80 -18.88
C MET A 205 6.55 -8.25 -17.45
N THR A 206 7.29 -9.33 -17.30
CA THR A 206 7.67 -9.93 -16.01
C THR A 206 9.06 -9.44 -15.61
N TRP A 207 9.15 -8.91 -14.40
CA TRP A 207 10.34 -8.28 -13.84
C TRP A 207 10.75 -8.95 -12.54
N LYS A 208 12.05 -8.91 -12.22
CA LYS A 208 12.62 -9.38 -10.96
C LYS A 208 13.54 -8.30 -10.37
N CYS A 209 13.41 -7.96 -9.09
CA CYS A 209 14.28 -6.98 -8.42
C CYS A 209 15.48 -7.66 -7.72
N HIS A 210 16.41 -6.85 -7.18
CA HIS A 210 17.56 -7.34 -6.42
C HIS A 210 17.17 -8.17 -5.18
N GLN A 211 16.03 -7.85 -4.53
CA GLN A 211 15.49 -8.62 -3.40
C GLN A 211 14.79 -9.93 -3.84
N GLY A 212 14.76 -10.23 -5.13
CA GLY A 212 14.19 -11.46 -5.67
C GLY A 212 12.69 -11.42 -5.96
N HIS A 213 11.97 -10.36 -5.62
CA HIS A 213 10.54 -10.23 -5.91
C HIS A 213 10.26 -10.24 -7.42
N ILE A 214 9.23 -10.97 -7.83
CA ILE A 214 8.79 -11.09 -9.23
C ILE A 214 7.42 -10.41 -9.37
N TRP A 215 7.25 -9.56 -10.38
CA TRP A 215 5.97 -8.90 -10.65
C TRP A 215 5.76 -8.64 -12.15
N ASN A 216 4.50 -8.38 -12.52
CA ASN A 216 4.14 -7.99 -13.87
C ASN A 216 3.88 -6.48 -13.94
N SER A 217 4.50 -5.80 -14.91
CA SER A 217 4.25 -4.38 -15.18
C SER A 217 4.57 -4.06 -16.64
N SER A 218 3.87 -3.08 -17.22
CA SER A 218 4.16 -2.63 -18.58
C SER A 218 5.48 -1.85 -18.64
N PHE A 219 6.21 -2.00 -19.74
CA PHE A 219 7.49 -1.28 -19.90
C PHE A 219 7.33 0.24 -19.89
N LYS A 220 6.21 0.76 -20.43
CA LYS A 220 5.87 2.19 -20.37
C LYS A 220 5.87 2.73 -18.94
N HIS A 221 5.27 1.99 -18.01
CA HIS A 221 5.18 2.39 -16.62
C HIS A 221 6.60 2.40 -16.02
N ILE A 222 7.31 1.27 -16.08
CA ILE A 222 8.68 1.14 -15.56
C ILE A 222 9.65 2.22 -16.10
N LYS A 223 9.52 2.61 -17.38
CA LYS A 223 10.38 3.64 -17.99
C LYS A 223 9.99 5.05 -17.53
N ASN A 224 8.71 5.39 -17.49
CA ASN A 224 8.26 6.78 -17.38
C ASN A 224 7.77 7.21 -15.99
N SER A 225 7.26 6.29 -15.16
CA SER A 225 6.63 6.64 -13.87
C SER A 225 7.58 6.61 -12.68
N GLY A 226 8.88 6.33 -12.89
CA GLY A 226 9.87 6.24 -11.81
C GLY A 226 9.67 5.07 -10.83
N THR A 227 8.58 4.31 -10.98
CA THR A 227 8.22 3.17 -10.13
C THR A 227 8.90 1.89 -10.63
N TRP A 228 9.37 1.06 -9.69
CA TRP A 228 10.11 -0.17 -9.98
C TRP A 228 9.42 -1.41 -9.40
N CYS A 229 9.81 -1.81 -8.19
CA CYS A 229 9.30 -3.01 -7.54
C CYS A 229 8.21 -2.62 -6.52
N PRO A 230 6.96 -3.06 -6.70
CA PRO A 230 5.87 -2.73 -5.78
C PRO A 230 6.06 -3.35 -4.40
N TYR A 231 6.77 -4.49 -4.31
CA TYR A 231 7.09 -5.14 -3.04
C TYR A 231 8.15 -4.36 -2.24
N CYS A 232 9.22 -3.91 -2.90
CA CYS A 232 10.24 -3.06 -2.25
C CYS A 232 9.69 -1.66 -1.91
N ALA A 233 8.78 -1.13 -2.73
CA ALA A 233 8.12 0.15 -2.48
C ALA A 233 6.99 0.07 -1.42
N GLY A 234 6.62 -1.13 -0.96
CA GLY A 234 5.52 -1.33 -0.01
C GLY A 234 4.12 -1.09 -0.59
N ILE A 235 3.97 -0.99 -1.91
CA ILE A 235 2.72 -0.70 -2.61
C ILE A 235 1.98 -1.99 -3.02
N ALA A 236 2.69 -3.12 -3.10
CA ALA A 236 2.10 -4.40 -3.47
C ALA A 236 0.93 -4.75 -2.53
N LYS A 237 -0.22 -5.11 -3.11
CA LYS A 237 -1.34 -5.65 -2.35
C LYS A 237 -0.88 -6.92 -1.67
N LEU A 238 -0.82 -6.86 -0.35
CA LEU A 238 -0.56 -8.01 0.49
C LEU A 238 -1.73 -9.00 0.36
N THR A 239 -1.42 -10.28 0.41
CA THR A 239 -2.41 -11.37 0.31
C THR A 239 -2.49 -12.13 1.62
N LEU A 240 -3.55 -12.92 1.79
CA LEU A 240 -3.65 -13.84 2.92
C LEU A 240 -2.50 -14.87 2.92
N GLU A 241 -2.01 -15.26 1.74
CA GLU A 241 -0.88 -16.18 1.64
C GLU A 241 0.40 -15.54 2.18
N ASP A 242 0.65 -14.26 1.88
CA ASP A 242 1.78 -13.52 2.48
C ASP A 242 1.68 -13.48 4.02
N ALA A 243 0.46 -13.37 4.57
CA ALA A 243 0.21 -13.41 6.01
C ALA A 243 0.48 -14.80 6.61
N LYS A 244 0.15 -15.88 5.89
CA LYS A 244 0.47 -17.25 6.32
C LYS A 244 1.98 -17.51 6.29
N GLN A 245 2.65 -17.07 5.24
CA GLN A 245 4.10 -17.23 5.09
C GLN A 245 4.88 -16.47 6.17
N ILE A 246 4.46 -15.25 6.52
CA ILE A 246 5.12 -14.51 7.61
C ILE A 246 4.90 -15.15 8.98
N ALA A 247 3.74 -15.77 9.18
CA ALA A 247 3.47 -16.47 10.43
C ALA A 247 4.37 -17.70 10.54
N LEU A 248 4.47 -18.47 9.47
CA LEU A 248 5.31 -19.66 9.39
C LEU A 248 6.80 -19.32 9.62
N SER A 249 7.31 -18.26 8.98
CA SER A 249 8.70 -17.82 9.15
C SER A 249 9.03 -17.37 10.57
N ARG A 250 8.02 -17.02 11.37
CA ARG A 250 8.14 -16.64 12.78
C ARG A 250 7.75 -17.75 13.75
N GLY A 251 7.68 -19.00 13.28
CA GLY A 251 7.35 -20.14 14.11
C GLY A 251 5.92 -20.10 14.63
N GLY A 252 4.96 -19.72 13.79
CA GLY A 252 3.55 -19.73 14.14
C GLY A 252 2.65 -19.81 12.92
N GLU A 253 1.39 -19.43 13.09
CA GLU A 253 0.38 -19.54 12.04
C GLU A 253 -0.61 -18.37 12.05
N CYS A 254 -1.15 -18.09 10.88
CA CYS A 254 -2.29 -17.20 10.71
C CYS A 254 -3.56 -18.07 10.68
N LEU A 255 -4.44 -17.85 11.65
CA LEU A 255 -5.70 -18.59 11.83
C LEU A 255 -6.85 -18.01 10.99
N SER A 256 -6.70 -16.79 10.48
CA SER A 256 -7.74 -16.14 9.67
C SER A 256 -7.87 -16.79 8.29
N THR A 257 -9.12 -16.92 7.83
CA THR A 257 -9.48 -17.48 6.51
C THR A 257 -9.72 -16.41 5.45
N GLU A 258 -9.93 -15.15 5.87
CA GLU A 258 -10.21 -14.01 4.99
C GLU A 258 -9.26 -12.85 5.27
N TYR A 259 -8.95 -12.08 4.23
CA TYR A 259 -8.16 -10.85 4.32
C TYR A 259 -8.70 -9.84 3.30
N LYS A 260 -9.29 -8.74 3.77
CA LYS A 260 -9.82 -7.69 2.89
C LYS A 260 -8.81 -6.58 2.66
N ASN A 261 -8.13 -6.13 3.71
CA ASN A 261 -7.15 -5.03 3.64
C ASN A 261 -6.10 -5.10 4.77
N ILE A 262 -5.11 -4.21 4.71
CA ILE A 262 -3.94 -4.22 5.60
C ILE A 262 -4.23 -3.83 7.04
N ASP A 263 -5.33 -3.11 7.27
CA ASP A 263 -5.76 -2.58 8.56
C ASP A 263 -6.77 -3.50 9.27
N GLU A 264 -7.27 -4.55 8.59
CA GLU A 264 -8.15 -5.55 9.19
C GLU A 264 -7.36 -6.45 10.16
N LEU A 265 -8.00 -6.78 11.28
CA LEU A 265 -7.40 -7.63 12.30
C LEU A 265 -7.42 -9.08 11.82
N LEU A 266 -6.23 -9.70 11.76
CA LEU A 266 -6.06 -11.13 11.57
C LEU A 266 -5.81 -11.82 12.91
N MET A 267 -6.20 -13.09 12.99
CA MET A 267 -5.93 -13.96 14.13
C MET A 267 -4.62 -14.71 13.91
N TRP A 268 -3.74 -14.67 14.91
CA TRP A 268 -2.39 -15.23 14.86
C TRP A 268 -2.17 -16.19 16.03
N ARG A 269 -1.34 -17.21 15.83
CA ARG A 269 -0.89 -18.14 16.87
C ARG A 269 0.62 -18.33 16.80
N CYS A 270 1.32 -18.33 17.94
CA CYS A 270 2.76 -18.60 17.99
C CYS A 270 3.05 -20.07 18.36
N GLN A 271 4.33 -20.48 18.31
CA GLN A 271 4.79 -21.82 18.72
C GLN A 271 4.40 -22.22 20.16
N PHE A 272 4.18 -21.24 21.04
CA PHE A 272 3.74 -21.48 22.42
C PHE A 272 2.21 -21.47 22.56
N ASN A 273 1.48 -21.59 21.44
CA ASN A 273 0.01 -21.60 21.36
C ASN A 273 -0.71 -20.35 21.86
N HIS A 274 -0.01 -19.25 22.14
CA HIS A 274 -0.67 -17.98 22.40
C HIS A 274 -1.41 -17.50 21.15
N GLN A 275 -2.67 -17.10 21.31
CA GLN A 275 -3.50 -16.56 20.22
C GLN A 275 -3.77 -15.08 20.45
N TRP A 276 -3.58 -14.25 19.42
CA TRP A 276 -3.89 -12.82 19.48
C TRP A 276 -4.39 -12.28 18.15
N GLN A 277 -5.08 -11.14 18.22
CA GLN A 277 -5.49 -10.37 17.06
C GLN A 277 -4.51 -9.23 16.81
N ASN A 278 -4.11 -9.05 15.55
CA ASN A 278 -3.32 -7.89 15.12
C ASN A 278 -3.45 -7.67 13.60
N THR A 279 -3.15 -6.47 13.14
CA THR A 279 -3.15 -6.16 11.71
C THR A 279 -1.92 -6.74 11.03
N PHE A 280 -2.06 -7.10 9.75
CA PHE A 280 -0.91 -7.61 8.98
C PHE A 280 0.18 -6.53 8.82
N TYR A 281 -0.19 -5.25 8.72
CA TYR A 281 0.77 -4.14 8.73
C TYR A 281 1.71 -4.19 9.94
N HIS A 282 1.14 -4.33 11.15
CA HIS A 282 1.91 -4.36 12.38
C HIS A 282 2.79 -5.60 12.49
N ILE A 283 2.26 -6.77 12.13
CA ILE A 283 3.06 -8.00 12.09
C ILE A 283 4.24 -7.84 11.12
N LYS A 284 4.00 -7.39 9.88
CA LYS A 284 5.05 -7.29 8.87
C LYS A 284 6.17 -6.32 9.25
N ASN A 285 5.80 -5.13 9.74
CA ASN A 285 6.75 -4.03 9.90
C ASN A 285 7.37 -3.94 11.30
N ARG A 286 6.88 -4.71 12.28
CA ARG A 286 7.50 -4.78 13.61
C ARG A 286 8.25 -6.09 13.78
N GLU A 287 9.40 -6.01 14.45
CA GLU A 287 10.21 -7.18 14.85
C GLU A 287 9.53 -8.02 15.95
N GLN A 288 8.51 -7.45 16.60
CA GLN A 288 7.78 -8.07 17.70
C GLN A 288 6.68 -8.98 17.16
N TRP A 289 6.92 -10.30 17.26
CA TRP A 289 6.00 -11.33 16.76
C TRP A 289 4.83 -11.59 17.71
N CYS A 290 5.10 -12.23 18.85
CA CYS A 290 4.09 -12.64 19.81
C CYS A 290 4.17 -11.75 21.06
N PRO A 291 3.08 -11.03 21.40
CA PRO A 291 3.15 -10.05 22.46
C PRO A 291 3.08 -10.71 23.87
N PHE A 292 2.62 -11.95 23.95
CA PHE A 292 2.72 -12.79 25.15
C PHE A 292 4.16 -13.28 25.38
N CYS A 293 4.87 -13.71 24.34
CA CYS A 293 6.25 -14.19 24.46
C CYS A 293 7.24 -13.09 24.87
N ILE A 294 6.96 -11.84 24.49
CA ILE A 294 7.76 -10.67 24.87
C ILE A 294 7.45 -10.22 26.32
N GLY A 295 6.45 -10.83 26.98
CA GLY A 295 6.04 -10.48 28.33
C GLY A 295 5.20 -9.21 28.43
N ARG A 296 4.66 -8.70 27.31
CA ARG A 296 3.75 -7.54 27.30
C ARG A 296 2.31 -7.90 27.63
N TYR A 297 1.91 -9.15 27.39
CA TYR A 297 0.59 -9.66 27.69
C TYR A 297 0.70 -10.83 28.65
N GLN A 298 -0.09 -10.76 29.72
CA GLN A 298 -0.17 -11.80 30.73
C GLN A 298 -1.19 -12.87 30.29
N THR A 299 -1.00 -14.08 30.77
CA THR A 299 -1.90 -15.21 30.56
C THR A 299 -2.77 -15.46 31.79
N ILE A 300 -3.80 -16.31 31.68
CA ILE A 300 -4.57 -16.72 32.85
C ILE A 300 -3.70 -17.47 33.87
N GLU A 301 -2.68 -18.19 33.39
CA GLU A 301 -1.71 -18.87 34.24
C GLU A 301 -0.85 -17.88 35.05
N ASP A 302 -0.52 -16.73 34.46
CA ASP A 302 0.18 -15.65 35.17
C ASP A 302 -0.71 -15.05 36.27
N MET A 303 -2.03 -14.99 36.06
CA MET A 303 -2.98 -14.55 37.08
C MET A 303 -3.10 -15.56 38.23
N ARG A 304 -3.09 -16.86 37.92
CA ARG A 304 -3.06 -17.92 38.94
C ARG A 304 -1.78 -17.88 39.76
N LYS A 305 -0.62 -17.72 39.12
CA LYS A 305 0.66 -17.51 39.82
C LYS A 305 0.65 -16.27 40.70
N LEU A 306 0.04 -15.18 40.24
CA LEU A 306 -0.13 -13.95 41.03
C LEU A 306 -1.01 -14.19 42.27
N ALA A 307 -2.09 -14.96 42.12
CA ALA A 307 -2.95 -15.33 43.24
C ALA A 307 -2.20 -16.21 44.25
N LEU A 308 -1.46 -17.22 43.78
CA LEU A 308 -0.63 -18.10 44.63
C LEU A 308 0.40 -17.33 45.44
N LYS A 309 1.06 -16.31 44.84
CA LYS A 309 2.01 -15.43 45.55
C LYS A 309 1.37 -14.66 46.72
N LYS A 310 0.04 -14.51 46.71
CA LYS A 310 -0.74 -13.82 47.75
C LYS A 310 -1.49 -14.80 48.67
N ASN A 311 -1.08 -16.08 48.70
CA ASN A 311 -1.76 -17.18 49.39
C ASN A 311 -3.25 -17.30 49.01
N GLY A 312 -3.56 -17.09 47.73
CA GLY A 312 -4.90 -17.21 47.20
C GLY A 312 -4.94 -18.02 45.92
N ASP A 313 -6.11 -18.04 45.31
CA ASP A 313 -6.36 -18.71 44.04
C ASP A 313 -7.16 -17.82 43.09
N GLY A 314 -6.96 -18.01 41.78
CA GLY A 314 -7.69 -17.32 40.72
C GLY A 314 -8.64 -18.30 40.04
N LEU A 315 -9.94 -18.10 40.23
CA LEU A 315 -10.96 -19.06 39.78
C LEU A 315 -11.38 -18.87 38.32
N SER A 316 -11.02 -17.75 37.69
CA SER A 316 -11.39 -17.50 36.30
C SER A 316 -10.64 -18.43 35.34
N ASP A 317 -11.36 -18.97 34.36
CA ASP A 317 -10.79 -19.81 33.31
C ASP A 317 -10.23 -19.02 32.12
N ARG A 318 -10.58 -17.73 32.02
CA ARG A 318 -10.24 -16.87 30.87
C ARG A 318 -9.76 -15.50 31.33
N TYR A 319 -8.65 -15.04 30.74
CA TYR A 319 -8.12 -13.70 30.91
C TYR A 319 -8.08 -12.99 29.56
N TYR A 320 -8.82 -11.89 29.45
CA TYR A 320 -8.93 -11.12 28.21
C TYR A 320 -8.00 -9.91 28.20
N ASN A 321 -7.96 -9.15 29.31
CA ASN A 321 -7.12 -7.97 29.48
C ASN A 321 -7.08 -7.56 30.96
N SER A 322 -6.23 -6.59 31.30
CA SER A 322 -5.98 -6.11 32.66
C SER A 322 -7.14 -5.31 33.30
N HIS A 323 -8.17 -4.99 32.51
CA HIS A 323 -9.36 -4.22 32.91
C HIS A 323 -10.62 -5.08 33.04
N THR A 324 -10.62 -6.32 32.53
CA THR A 324 -11.71 -7.27 32.76
C THR A 324 -11.58 -7.84 34.17
N LYS A 325 -12.68 -7.84 34.93
CA LYS A 325 -12.71 -8.42 36.27
C LYS A 325 -12.47 -9.93 36.20
N LEU A 326 -11.66 -10.43 37.12
CA LEU A 326 -11.50 -11.85 37.40
C LEU A 326 -12.03 -12.17 38.79
N GLU A 327 -12.40 -13.43 39.02
CA GLU A 327 -12.76 -13.97 40.32
C GLU A 327 -11.52 -14.44 41.07
N TRP A 328 -11.36 -13.96 42.31
CA TRP A 328 -10.24 -14.25 43.19
C TRP A 328 -10.72 -14.86 44.49
N VAL A 329 -9.89 -15.71 45.08
CA VAL A 329 -10.08 -16.31 46.39
C VAL A 329 -8.84 -16.07 47.23
N CYS A 330 -9.01 -15.68 48.49
CA CYS A 330 -7.89 -15.55 49.43
C CYS A 330 -7.79 -16.78 50.33
N GLU A 331 -6.71 -16.91 51.09
CA GLU A 331 -6.49 -17.93 52.11
C GLU A 331 -7.70 -18.14 53.05
N ASN A 332 -8.36 -17.05 53.45
CA ASN A 332 -9.55 -17.08 54.30
C ASN A 332 -10.85 -17.49 53.54
N LYS A 333 -10.74 -18.01 52.32
CA LYS A 333 -11.84 -18.47 51.44
C LYS A 333 -12.88 -17.43 51.03
N HIS A 334 -12.62 -16.13 51.23
CA HIS A 334 -13.46 -15.07 50.67
C HIS A 334 -13.29 -15.01 49.16
N ARG A 335 -14.42 -14.93 48.43
CA ARG A 335 -14.46 -14.77 46.97
C ARG A 335 -14.83 -13.35 46.61
N TRP A 336 -14.15 -12.75 45.64
CA TRP A 336 -14.50 -11.41 45.14
C TRP A 336 -14.08 -11.23 43.69
N GLU A 337 -14.70 -10.26 43.02
CA GLU A 337 -14.31 -9.83 41.68
C GLU A 337 -13.38 -8.61 41.76
N ALA A 338 -12.25 -8.66 41.06
CA ALA A 338 -11.36 -7.51 40.92
C ALA A 338 -10.62 -7.53 39.58
N ILE A 339 -10.26 -6.34 39.10
CA ILE A 339 -9.43 -6.21 37.89
C ILE A 339 -7.97 -6.58 38.21
N PRO A 340 -7.28 -7.36 37.35
CA PRO A 340 -5.90 -7.79 37.57
C PRO A 340 -4.90 -6.66 37.80
N ASN A 341 -5.07 -5.52 37.12
CA ASN A 341 -4.20 -4.36 37.31
C ASN A 341 -4.20 -3.86 38.76
N SER A 342 -5.37 -3.85 39.43
CA SER A 342 -5.49 -3.42 40.83
C SER A 342 -4.78 -4.38 41.79
N ILE A 343 -4.85 -5.68 41.50
CA ILE A 343 -4.18 -6.72 42.27
C ILE A 343 -2.65 -6.60 42.15
N GLN A 344 -2.15 -6.30 40.94
CA GLN A 344 -0.71 -6.08 40.69
C GLN A 344 -0.19 -4.82 41.38
N GLN A 345 -1.00 -3.77 41.46
CA GLN A 345 -0.69 -2.54 42.18
C GLN A 345 -0.71 -2.70 43.72
N GLY A 346 -1.08 -3.87 44.23
CA GLY A 346 -0.96 -4.24 45.64
C GLY A 346 -2.28 -4.36 46.41
N THR A 347 -3.41 -4.08 45.78
CA THR A 347 -4.74 -4.32 46.35
C THR A 347 -4.98 -5.83 46.46
N TRP A 348 -5.69 -6.28 47.49
CA TRP A 348 -6.05 -7.69 47.66
C TRP A 348 -7.49 -7.80 48.20
N CYS A 349 -7.83 -8.95 48.78
CA CYS A 349 -9.14 -9.28 49.31
C CYS A 349 -9.76 -8.12 50.13
N PRO A 350 -10.92 -7.57 49.70
CA PRO A 350 -11.57 -6.45 50.39
C PRO A 350 -12.17 -6.85 51.74
N PHE A 351 -12.44 -8.15 51.92
CA PHE A 351 -12.99 -8.71 53.15
C PHE A 351 -11.89 -9.04 54.17
N CYS A 352 -10.63 -9.15 53.73
CA CYS A 352 -9.49 -9.30 54.62
C CYS A 352 -9.03 -7.93 55.10
N PRO A 353 -8.98 -7.66 56.41
CA PRO A 353 -8.55 -6.36 56.91
C PRO A 353 -7.11 -6.06 56.50
N LYS A 354 -6.89 -4.90 55.85
CA LYS A 354 -5.54 -4.36 55.55
C LYS A 354 -4.71 -4.13 56.83
N TYR A 355 -5.40 -3.97 57.97
CA TYR A 355 -4.86 -3.70 59.31
C TYR A 355 -5.22 -4.81 60.31
N LYS A 356 -4.90 -6.08 59.97
CA LYS A 356 -5.20 -7.25 60.83
C LYS A 356 -4.66 -7.13 62.26
N ARG A 357 -3.57 -6.40 62.51
CA ARG A 357 -2.95 -6.31 63.84
C ARG A 357 -3.53 -5.21 64.72
N GLU A 358 -3.63 -3.96 64.23
CA GLU A 358 -4.15 -2.85 65.04
C GLU A 358 -5.61 -3.07 65.41
N LYS A 359 -6.45 -3.49 64.45
CA LYS A 359 -7.87 -3.75 64.71
C LYS A 359 -8.08 -4.92 65.66
N LEU A 360 -7.30 -6.01 65.53
CA LEU A 360 -7.37 -7.16 66.44
C LEU A 360 -6.89 -6.77 67.85
N CYS A 361 -5.78 -6.04 67.98
CA CYS A 361 -5.33 -5.50 69.26
C CYS A 361 -6.41 -4.58 69.87
N HIS A 362 -7.03 -3.73 69.06
CA HIS A 362 -8.10 -2.84 69.48
C HIS A 362 -9.33 -3.62 69.96
N GLU A 363 -9.77 -4.66 69.24
CA GLU A 363 -10.91 -5.51 69.62
C GLU A 363 -10.62 -6.29 70.93
N ILE A 364 -9.43 -6.89 71.04
CA ILE A 364 -9.01 -7.60 72.26
C ILE A 364 -8.97 -6.66 73.45
N LEU A 365 -8.26 -5.52 73.34
CA LEU A 365 -8.12 -4.57 74.45
C LEU A 365 -9.46 -3.93 74.82
N THR A 366 -10.31 -3.63 73.84
CA THR A 366 -11.66 -3.11 74.09
C THR A 366 -12.50 -4.10 74.88
N LYS A 367 -12.37 -5.41 74.62
CA LYS A 367 -13.08 -6.46 75.36
C LYS A 367 -12.68 -6.53 76.84
N TYR A 368 -11.39 -6.32 77.16
CA TYR A 368 -10.88 -6.48 78.53
C TYR A 368 -10.82 -5.17 79.34
N LEU A 369 -10.55 -4.04 78.69
CA LEU A 369 -10.26 -2.74 79.33
C LEU A 369 -11.27 -1.66 78.97
N GLY A 370 -12.28 -1.98 78.15
CA GLY A 370 -13.22 -1.00 77.60
C GLY A 370 -12.60 -0.16 76.47
N ALA A 371 -13.39 0.78 75.94
CA ALA A 371 -12.97 1.59 74.80
C ALA A 371 -11.72 2.44 75.14
N PRO A 372 -10.69 2.47 74.26
CA PRO A 372 -9.54 3.37 74.43
C PRO A 372 -9.95 4.84 74.25
N SER A 373 -9.05 5.75 74.62
CA SER A 373 -9.24 7.17 74.40
C SER A 373 -9.38 7.49 72.90
N LEU A 374 -10.33 8.37 72.58
CA LEU A 374 -10.50 8.92 71.23
C LEU A 374 -9.33 9.85 70.84
N ILE A 375 -8.54 10.30 71.82
CA ILE A 375 -7.40 11.20 71.61
C ILE A 375 -6.16 10.38 71.25
N ARG A 376 -5.93 10.17 69.94
CA ARG A 376 -4.75 9.47 69.43
C ARG A 376 -3.46 10.32 69.42
N ARG A 377 -3.59 11.65 69.56
CA ARG A 377 -2.46 12.59 69.57
C ARG A 377 -2.48 13.48 70.82
N PRO A 378 -2.13 12.94 72.00
CA PRO A 378 -2.09 13.70 73.25
C PRO A 378 -1.20 14.95 73.16
N GLU A 379 -1.52 15.99 73.93
CA GLU A 379 -0.79 17.28 73.90
C GLU A 379 0.69 17.14 74.21
N PHE A 380 1.06 16.21 75.09
CA PHE A 380 2.45 15.96 75.48
C PHE A 380 3.34 15.40 74.36
N LEU A 381 2.75 14.98 73.24
CA LEU A 381 3.49 14.52 72.05
C LEU A 381 3.83 15.65 71.06
N LYS A 382 3.68 16.91 71.47
CA LYS A 382 4.07 18.09 70.69
C LYS A 382 5.54 18.43 70.92
N THR A 383 6.33 18.55 69.85
CA THR A 383 7.71 19.07 69.92
C THR A 383 7.91 20.19 68.90
N GLN A 384 9.06 20.88 68.97
CA GLN A 384 9.42 21.90 67.97
C GLN A 384 9.57 21.29 66.57
N GLU A 385 10.01 20.03 66.47
CA GLU A 385 10.13 19.26 65.23
C GLU A 385 8.79 18.69 64.75
N TYR A 386 7.86 18.37 65.67
CA TYR A 386 6.55 17.80 65.37
C TYR A 386 5.40 18.67 65.94
N PRO A 387 5.09 19.82 65.30
CA PRO A 387 4.07 20.75 65.78
C PRO A 387 2.65 20.17 65.75
N ASN A 388 2.41 19.17 64.88
CA ASN A 388 1.13 18.48 64.71
C ASN A 388 0.91 17.30 65.68
N ARG A 389 1.82 17.12 66.66
CA ARG A 389 1.85 16.02 67.63
C ARG A 389 2.11 14.65 67.01
N LEU A 390 2.84 13.81 67.73
CA LEU A 390 2.98 12.39 67.38
C LEU A 390 1.68 11.64 67.71
N GLU A 391 1.46 10.50 67.04
CA GLU A 391 0.28 9.66 67.20
C GLU A 391 0.62 8.37 67.92
N LEU A 392 -0.32 7.89 68.74
CA LEU A 392 -0.31 6.58 69.40
C LEU A 392 -1.46 5.75 68.83
N ASP A 393 -1.21 4.48 68.49
CA ASP A 393 -2.23 3.62 67.88
C ASP A 393 -3.38 3.31 68.84
N ILE A 394 -3.06 2.98 70.10
CA ILE A 394 -4.04 2.70 71.15
C ILE A 394 -3.60 3.38 72.45
N PHE A 395 -4.42 4.28 72.98
CA PHE A 395 -4.09 5.08 74.17
C PHE A 395 -5.10 4.90 75.30
N TYR A 396 -4.62 4.54 76.49
CA TYR A 396 -5.41 4.38 77.71
C TYR A 396 -4.88 5.30 78.82
N PRO A 397 -5.21 6.61 78.79
CA PRO A 397 -4.75 7.57 79.80
C PRO A 397 -5.16 7.17 81.21
N GLN A 398 -6.35 6.60 81.38
CA GLN A 398 -6.87 6.17 82.69
C GLN A 398 -6.04 5.04 83.34
N TYR A 399 -5.34 4.26 82.53
CA TYR A 399 -4.45 3.18 82.98
C TYR A 399 -2.97 3.53 82.86
N GLY A 400 -2.65 4.74 82.38
CA GLY A 400 -1.28 5.22 82.25
C GLY A 400 -0.42 4.44 81.25
N PHE A 401 -0.99 3.92 80.16
CA PHE A 401 -0.23 3.20 79.13
C PHE A 401 -0.74 3.47 77.71
N ALA A 402 0.13 3.19 76.73
CA ALA A 402 -0.18 3.26 75.31
C ALA A 402 0.44 2.06 74.58
N ILE A 403 -0.18 1.63 73.48
CA ILE A 403 0.30 0.54 72.65
C ILE A 403 0.55 1.06 71.23
N GLU A 404 1.73 0.74 70.70
CA GLU A 404 2.14 0.93 69.30
C GLU A 404 2.21 -0.44 68.63
N VAL A 405 1.49 -0.57 67.52
CA VAL A 405 1.39 -1.81 66.75
C VAL A 405 2.38 -1.75 65.60
N GLN A 406 3.62 -2.13 65.90
CA GLN A 406 4.72 -2.07 64.93
C GLN A 406 4.65 -3.19 63.88
N GLY A 407 4.99 -2.83 62.64
CA GLY A 407 5.28 -3.76 61.55
C GLY A 407 6.78 -3.95 61.31
N ILE A 408 7.14 -4.80 60.34
CA ILE A 408 8.54 -5.15 60.00
C ILE A 408 9.41 -3.91 59.68
N GLN A 409 8.79 -2.84 59.20
CA GLN A 409 9.41 -1.55 58.88
C GLN A 409 10.07 -0.85 60.08
N HIS A 410 9.71 -1.18 61.32
CA HIS A 410 10.31 -0.60 62.53
C HIS A 410 11.58 -1.36 62.98
N GLU A 411 11.69 -2.64 62.64
CA GLU A 411 12.81 -3.49 63.04
C GLU A 411 13.91 -3.54 61.98
N LYS A 412 13.54 -3.50 60.69
CA LYS A 412 14.48 -3.65 59.57
C LYS A 412 14.18 -2.67 58.45
N TYR A 413 15.26 -2.20 57.83
CA TYR A 413 15.17 -1.47 56.56
C TYR A 413 14.49 -2.36 55.51
N HIS A 414 13.55 -1.75 54.80
CA HIS A 414 12.82 -2.37 53.71
C HIS A 414 12.59 -1.33 52.61
N GLU A 415 13.09 -1.61 51.42
CA GLU A 415 13.15 -0.68 50.29
C GLU A 415 11.79 -0.03 49.97
N PHE A 416 10.73 -0.86 49.92
CA PHE A 416 9.35 -0.39 49.70
C PHE A 416 8.83 0.61 50.75
N PHE A 417 9.15 0.40 52.04
CA PHE A 417 8.62 1.24 53.12
C PHE A 417 9.46 2.50 53.37
N HIS A 418 10.72 2.50 52.94
CA HIS A 418 11.66 3.60 53.18
C HIS A 418 12.00 4.38 51.90
N GLY A 419 11.33 4.06 50.78
CA GLY A 419 11.49 4.78 49.51
C GLY A 419 12.90 4.66 48.93
N GLY A 420 13.62 3.58 49.21
CA GLY A 420 14.99 3.36 48.73
C GLY A 420 16.09 4.11 49.48
N ASP A 421 15.76 4.97 50.46
CA ASP A 421 16.75 5.74 51.23
C ASP A 421 16.88 5.19 52.68
N PRO A 422 18.03 4.62 53.06
CA PRO A 422 18.31 4.17 54.43
C PRO A 422 18.16 5.27 55.50
N ASN A 423 18.31 6.54 55.14
CA ASN A 423 18.14 7.65 56.10
C ASN A 423 16.69 7.76 56.60
N ASN A 424 15.71 7.30 55.83
CA ASN A 424 14.31 7.29 56.26
C ASN A 424 14.08 6.27 57.38
N PHE A 425 14.81 5.15 57.39
CA PHE A 425 14.77 4.19 58.50
C PHE A 425 15.42 4.79 59.76
N ILE A 426 16.55 5.50 59.63
CA ILE A 426 17.19 6.21 60.75
C ILE A 426 16.25 7.25 61.34
N LYS A 427 15.60 8.07 60.50
CA LYS A 427 14.59 9.05 60.94
C LYS A 427 13.41 8.38 61.63
N GLN A 428 12.97 7.22 61.15
CA GLN A 428 11.91 6.43 61.78
C GLN A 428 12.34 5.95 63.18
N GLN A 429 13.58 5.44 63.34
CA GLN A 429 14.10 5.02 64.65
C GLN A 429 14.23 6.19 65.64
N VAL A 430 14.71 7.35 65.18
CA VAL A 430 14.80 8.57 66.01
C VAL A 430 13.41 9.00 66.47
N ARG A 431 12.41 8.95 65.57
CA ARG A 431 11.02 9.27 65.91
C ARG A 431 10.41 8.29 66.93
N ASP A 432 10.68 6.99 66.78
CA ASP A 432 10.19 5.96 67.70
C ASP A 432 10.83 6.12 69.10
N GLN A 433 12.12 6.47 69.16
CA GLN A 433 12.81 6.78 70.42
C GLN A 433 12.25 8.04 71.09
N LEU A 434 12.01 9.11 70.32
CA LEU A 434 11.40 10.33 70.84
C LEU A 434 9.98 10.08 71.40
N LYS A 435 9.14 9.27 70.72
CA LYS A 435 7.83 8.87 71.26
C LYS A 435 7.96 8.19 72.62
N LYS A 436 8.94 7.30 72.76
CA LYS A 436 9.19 6.57 74.01
C LYS A 436 9.57 7.51 75.15
N GLU A 437 10.48 8.44 74.89
CA GLU A 437 10.92 9.45 75.86
C GLU A 437 9.78 10.35 76.33
N LEU A 438 8.99 10.88 75.38
CA LEU A 438 7.84 11.74 75.70
C LEU A 438 6.76 11.00 76.52
N CYS A 439 6.52 9.71 76.22
CA CYS A 439 5.63 8.88 77.02
C CYS A 439 6.18 8.66 78.44
N GLU A 440 7.47 8.34 78.59
CA GLU A 440 8.12 8.14 79.90
C GLU A 440 8.09 9.40 80.78
N GLU A 441 8.35 10.58 80.19
CA GLU A 441 8.30 11.87 80.89
C GLU A 441 6.91 12.26 81.42
N ASN A 442 5.87 11.71 80.79
CA ASN A 442 4.47 11.93 81.14
C ASN A 442 3.87 10.74 81.92
N CYS A 443 4.73 9.83 82.40
CA CYS A 443 4.35 8.64 83.16
C CYS A 443 3.35 7.73 82.41
N ILE A 444 3.46 7.67 81.08
CA ILE A 444 2.74 6.75 80.20
C ILE A 444 3.68 5.61 79.80
N ALA A 445 3.32 4.37 80.13
CA ALA A 445 4.07 3.20 79.70
C ALA A 445 3.78 2.88 78.23
N LEU A 446 4.72 3.16 77.33
CA LEU A 446 4.62 2.76 75.92
C LEU A 446 4.99 1.28 75.76
N ARG A 447 4.15 0.51 75.06
CA ARG A 447 4.34 -0.91 74.78
C ARG A 447 4.20 -1.18 73.29
N TYR A 448 4.94 -2.16 72.82
CA TYR A 448 4.86 -2.64 71.44
C TYR A 448 4.12 -3.99 71.41
N ASN A 449 3.44 -4.29 70.31
CA ASN A 449 2.69 -5.55 70.12
C ASN A 449 3.47 -6.83 70.49
N ASN A 450 4.79 -6.89 70.32
CA ASN A 450 5.63 -8.04 70.71
C ASN A 450 5.97 -8.12 72.22
N SER A 451 5.61 -7.10 73.01
CA SER A 451 6.02 -6.93 74.43
C SER A 451 4.87 -7.02 75.44
N LEU A 452 3.67 -7.42 74.98
CA LEU A 452 2.43 -7.48 75.77
C LEU A 452 2.47 -8.49 76.94
N LEU A 453 3.45 -9.39 76.96
CA LEU A 453 3.62 -10.42 78.01
C LEU A 453 4.49 -9.95 79.20
N SER A 454 5.00 -8.72 79.19
CA SER A 454 5.91 -8.23 80.23
C SER A 454 5.16 -7.52 81.38
N PRO A 455 5.50 -7.76 82.66
CA PRO A 455 4.87 -7.08 83.79
C PRO A 455 4.96 -5.55 83.68
N ILE A 456 3.85 -4.86 83.97
CA ILE A 456 3.80 -3.39 83.98
C ILE A 456 4.53 -2.89 85.24
N LYS A 457 5.79 -2.47 85.10
CA LYS A 457 6.50 -1.69 86.13
C LYS A 457 6.37 -0.20 85.83
N MET A 458 5.50 0.49 86.55
CA MET A 458 5.42 1.96 86.48
C MET A 458 6.52 2.56 87.37
N LYS A 459 7.47 3.29 86.78
CA LYS A 459 8.41 4.17 87.49
C LYS A 459 8.17 5.60 87.02
N CYS A 460 7.51 6.42 87.84
CA CYS A 460 7.29 7.83 87.53
C CYS A 460 8.46 8.65 88.09
N LYS A 461 9.14 9.44 87.24
CA LYS A 461 10.25 10.32 87.66
C LYS A 461 9.79 11.55 88.45
N LYS A 462 8.49 11.86 88.47
CA LYS A 462 7.94 13.11 89.03
C LYS A 462 7.25 13.00 90.41
N SER A 463 7.15 11.82 91.02
CA SER A 463 6.54 11.69 92.36
C SER A 463 6.95 10.40 93.10
N ARG A 464 7.23 10.51 94.41
CA ARG A 464 7.45 9.37 95.31
C ARG A 464 6.31 8.34 95.18
N ALA A 465 6.71 7.13 94.76
CA ALA A 465 6.05 5.82 94.89
C ALA A 465 4.51 5.73 94.85
N LYS A 466 4.00 5.13 93.76
CA LYS A 466 2.95 4.09 93.81
C LYS A 466 3.31 3.02 92.77
N ILE A 467 3.67 1.82 93.24
CA ILE A 467 3.81 0.64 92.38
C ILE A 467 2.40 0.04 92.29
N CYS A 468 1.71 0.26 91.17
CA CYS A 468 0.48 -0.47 90.86
C CYS A 468 0.86 -1.79 90.17
N TYR A 469 0.63 -2.91 90.86
CA TYR A 469 0.63 -4.23 90.24
C TYR A 469 -0.73 -4.45 89.58
N ILE A 470 -0.78 -4.44 88.25
CA ILE A 470 -1.94 -4.97 87.52
C ILE A 470 -1.69 -6.48 87.38
N GLY A 471 -2.60 -7.27 87.95
CA GLY A 471 -2.48 -8.72 88.07
C GLY A 471 -2.39 -9.44 86.73
N HIS A 472 -1.76 -10.62 86.76
CA HIS A 472 -1.52 -11.53 85.65
C HIS A 472 -2.72 -11.67 84.70
N ALA A 473 -2.58 -11.14 83.49
CA ALA A 473 -3.33 -11.56 82.33
C ALA A 473 -2.33 -12.11 81.31
N SER A 474 -2.01 -13.40 81.42
CA SER A 474 -1.26 -14.12 80.41
C SER A 474 -2.15 -14.29 79.17
N VAL A 475 -2.10 -13.33 78.25
CA VAL A 475 -2.75 -13.45 76.93
C VAL A 475 -1.72 -14.07 75.99
N PHE A 476 -1.85 -15.38 75.74
CA PHE A 476 -1.18 -16.05 74.64
C PHE A 476 -1.77 -15.54 73.32
N ILE A 477 -0.91 -14.99 72.45
CA ILE A 477 -1.19 -14.71 71.03
C ILE A 477 -0.49 -15.78 70.21
#